data_AF-A3WFP4-F1
#
_entry.id   AF-A3WFP4-F1
#
_cell.length_a   1.000
_cell.length_b   1.000
_cell.length_c   1.000
_cell.angle_alpha   90.00
_cell.angle_beta   90.00
_cell.angle_gamma   90.00
#
_symmetry.space_group_name_H-M   'P 1'
#
loop_
_entity.id
_entity.type
_entity.pdbx_description
1 polymer ?
#
loop_
_entity_poly.entity_id
_entity_poly.type
_entity_poly.pdbx_seq_one_letter_code
_entity_poly.pdbx_strand_id
1 'polypeptide(L)'
;MGALLGIPEWLASTIFVAAALSAWMGYGYWRIRRAHERLARMRPNPNQSEFLRLMSDECSPAAVQFVWDMALSYVEPRLTPHPDDDLVTDLMIDGDDIALDWPHDWARLSGVDVSDMPAWPEQQPATVRNYARWLDLSIKP
;
A
#
# COMPACT_ATOMS: atom_id res chain seq x y z
N MET A 1 38.76 -4.69 12.27
CA MET A 1 38.56 -3.22 12.02
C MET A 1 38.60 -2.38 13.30
N GLY A 2 38.15 -2.90 14.46
CA GLY A 2 38.15 -2.14 15.72
C GLY A 2 39.54 -1.75 16.25
N ALA A 3 40.56 -2.61 16.06
CA ALA A 3 41.93 -2.34 16.49
C ALA A 3 42.59 -1.12 15.81
N LEU A 4 42.17 -0.77 14.58
CA LEU A 4 42.65 0.42 13.87
C LEU A 4 42.05 1.73 14.40
N LEU A 5 40.92 1.65 15.11
CA LEU A 5 40.17 2.78 15.67
C LEU A 5 40.24 2.83 17.21
N GLY A 6 41.00 1.93 17.84
CA GLY A 6 41.11 1.85 19.30
C GLY A 6 39.84 1.38 20.01
N ILE A 7 38.90 0.76 19.31
CA ILE A 7 37.61 0.29 19.86
C ILE A 7 37.49 -1.24 19.80
N PRO A 8 36.75 -1.86 20.73
CA PRO A 8 36.47 -3.29 20.69
C PRO A 8 35.80 -3.70 19.37
N GLU A 9 36.16 -4.86 18.84
CA GLU A 9 35.67 -5.32 17.53
C GLU A 9 34.15 -5.52 17.50
N TRP A 10 33.55 -6.01 18.59
CA TRP A 10 32.10 -6.12 18.71
C TRP A 10 31.41 -4.77 18.57
N LEU A 11 31.99 -3.70 19.11
CA LEU A 11 31.44 -2.35 19.03
C LEU A 11 31.51 -1.81 17.60
N ALA A 12 32.63 -2.03 16.92
CA ALA A 12 32.80 -1.66 15.51
C ALA A 12 31.76 -2.36 14.62
N SER A 13 31.54 -3.67 14.82
CA SER A 13 30.52 -4.45 14.10
C SER A 13 29.11 -3.93 14.36
N THR A 14 28.76 -3.65 15.63
CA THR A 14 27.45 -3.09 15.98
C THR A 14 27.21 -1.73 15.33
N ILE A 15 28.20 -0.82 15.37
CA ILE A 15 28.09 0.50 14.74
C ILE A 15 27.89 0.36 13.23
N PHE A 16 28.65 -0.54 12.58
CA PHE A 16 28.52 -0.78 11.15
C PHE A 16 27.11 -1.25 10.77
N VAL A 17 26.57 -2.26 11.49
CA VAL A 17 25.22 -2.77 11.23
C VAL A 17 24.17 -1.67 11.47
N ALA A 18 24.28 -0.92 12.56
CA ALA A 18 23.36 0.18 12.88
C ALA A 18 23.38 1.29 11.82
N ALA A 19 24.58 1.67 11.34
CA ALA A 19 24.74 2.66 10.28
C ALA A 19 24.16 2.17 8.96
N ALA A 20 24.41 0.90 8.61
CA ALA A 20 23.87 0.30 7.40
C ALA A 20 22.34 0.24 7.41
N LEU A 21 21.73 -0.18 8.52
CA LEU A 21 20.27 -0.19 8.67
C LEU A 21 19.67 1.22 8.60
N SER A 22 20.30 2.19 9.26
CA SER A 22 19.86 3.59 9.23
C SER A 22 19.93 4.18 7.82
N ALA A 23 21.00 3.90 7.08
CA ALA A 23 21.15 4.34 5.70
C ALA A 23 20.11 3.70 4.78
N TRP A 24 19.83 2.40 4.95
CA TRP A 24 18.79 1.70 4.18
C TRP A 24 17.40 2.28 4.48
N MET A 25 17.02 2.41 5.75
CA MET A 25 15.72 3.00 6.14
C MET A 25 15.58 4.45 5.61
N GLY A 26 16.62 5.26 5.75
CA GLY A 26 16.64 6.63 5.24
C GLY A 26 16.47 6.71 3.72
N TYR A 27 17.14 5.82 2.98
CA TYR A 27 17.00 5.71 1.53
C TYR A 27 15.58 5.30 1.12
N GLY A 28 15.01 4.29 1.79
CA GLY A 28 13.64 3.82 1.55
C GLY A 28 12.62 4.94 1.76
N TYR A 29 12.68 5.60 2.93
CA TYR A 29 11.82 6.74 3.24
C TYR A 29 11.91 7.86 2.18
N TRP A 30 13.13 8.24 1.80
CA TRP A 30 13.34 9.31 0.83
C TRP A 30 12.83 8.93 -0.57
N ARG A 31 13.02 7.68 -0.99
CA ARG A 31 12.52 7.16 -2.26
C ARG A 31 10.99 7.20 -2.30
N ILE A 32 10.31 6.70 -1.27
CA ILE A 32 8.84 6.69 -1.19
C ILE A 32 8.31 8.12 -1.20
N ARG A 33 8.91 9.00 -0.38
CA ARG A 33 8.53 10.41 -0.33
C ARG A 33 8.58 11.07 -1.71
N ARG A 34 9.68 10.88 -2.46
CA ARG A 34 9.82 11.44 -3.81
C ARG A 34 8.83 10.85 -4.81
N ALA A 35 8.51 9.56 -4.70
CA ALA A 35 7.52 8.92 -5.54
C ALA A 35 6.13 9.55 -5.33
N HIS A 36 5.70 9.69 -4.07
CA HIS A 36 4.43 10.34 -3.73
C HIS A 36 4.40 11.82 -4.14
N GLU A 37 5.47 12.58 -3.91
CA GLU A 37 5.57 13.98 -4.35
C GLU A 37 5.51 14.13 -5.89
N ARG A 38 6.02 13.14 -6.63
CA ARG A 38 5.88 13.09 -8.09
C ARG A 38 4.45 12.78 -8.48
N LEU A 39 3.84 11.74 -7.89
CA LEU A 39 2.49 11.31 -8.20
C LEU A 39 1.45 12.41 -7.91
N ALA A 40 1.55 13.06 -6.75
CA ALA A 40 0.70 14.19 -6.35
C ALA A 40 0.78 15.39 -7.32
N ARG A 41 1.83 15.49 -8.14
CA ARG A 41 1.94 16.52 -9.20
C ARG A 41 1.34 16.08 -10.54
N MET A 42 1.24 14.77 -10.78
CA MET A 42 0.77 14.22 -12.06
C MET A 42 -0.74 14.04 -12.12
N ARG A 43 -1.40 13.93 -10.96
CA ARG A 43 -2.84 13.68 -10.86
C ARG A 43 -3.49 14.44 -9.69
N PRO A 44 -4.81 14.69 -9.73
CA PRO A 44 -5.52 15.27 -8.60
C PRO A 44 -5.48 14.35 -7.37
N ASN A 45 -5.49 14.93 -6.17
CA ASN A 45 -5.69 14.23 -4.90
C ASN A 45 -7.17 14.39 -4.52
N PRO A 46 -8.05 13.41 -4.85
CA PRO A 46 -9.46 13.53 -4.52
C PRO A 46 -9.62 13.48 -3.01
N ASN A 47 -10.59 14.21 -2.48
CA ASN A 47 -11.05 13.94 -1.12
C ASN A 47 -11.92 12.67 -1.09
N GLN A 48 -12.28 12.20 0.11
CA GLN A 48 -13.04 10.96 0.27
C GLN A 48 -14.35 10.97 -0.55
N SER A 49 -15.16 12.03 -0.49
CA SER A 49 -16.44 12.06 -1.20
C SER A 49 -16.27 12.09 -2.73
N GLU A 50 -15.23 12.76 -3.22
CA GLU A 50 -14.84 12.72 -4.64
C GLU A 50 -14.39 11.32 -5.06
N PHE A 51 -13.59 10.64 -4.25
CA PHE A 51 -13.13 9.28 -4.51
C PHE A 51 -14.30 8.30 -4.58
N LEU A 52 -15.22 8.35 -3.59
CA LEU A 52 -16.43 7.53 -3.59
C LEU A 52 -17.28 7.77 -4.84
N ARG A 53 -17.40 9.02 -5.29
CA ARG A 53 -18.11 9.36 -6.53
C ARG A 53 -17.41 8.85 -7.78
N LEU A 54 -16.07 8.84 -7.84
CA LEU A 54 -15.32 8.30 -8.98
C LEU A 54 -15.45 6.78 -9.13
N MET A 55 -15.85 6.11 -8.05
CA MET A 55 -15.95 4.65 -7.94
C MET A 55 -17.41 4.14 -7.89
N SER A 56 -18.40 5.03 -7.78
CA SER A 56 -19.79 4.67 -7.43
C SER A 56 -20.47 3.74 -8.42
N ASP A 57 -20.09 3.82 -9.69
CA ASP A 57 -20.76 3.08 -10.77
C ASP A 57 -20.22 1.66 -10.93
N GLU A 58 -19.16 1.30 -10.21
CA GLU A 58 -18.36 0.11 -10.49
C GLU A 58 -18.30 -0.88 -9.34
N CYS A 59 -18.39 -0.38 -8.12
CA CYS A 59 -18.20 -1.15 -6.89
C CYS A 59 -19.26 -0.78 -5.87
N SER A 60 -19.58 -1.70 -4.96
CA SER A 60 -20.40 -1.36 -3.80
C SER A 60 -19.75 -0.28 -2.93
N PRO A 61 -20.53 0.59 -2.26
CA PRO A 61 -19.99 1.60 -1.35
C PRO A 61 -19.09 1.00 -0.24
N ALA A 62 -19.36 -0.23 0.20
CA ALA A 62 -18.58 -0.91 1.21
C ALA A 62 -17.15 -1.24 0.72
N ALA A 63 -17.02 -1.81 -0.48
CA ALA A 63 -15.71 -2.13 -1.05
C ALA A 63 -14.89 -0.86 -1.33
N VAL A 64 -15.55 0.18 -1.86
CA VAL A 64 -14.91 1.48 -2.12
C VAL A 64 -14.40 2.13 -0.84
N GLN A 65 -15.23 2.15 0.21
CA GLN A 65 -14.86 2.71 1.49
C GLN A 65 -13.70 1.93 2.13
N PHE A 66 -13.75 0.60 2.09
CA PHE A 66 -12.69 -0.24 2.60
C PHE A 66 -11.34 0.06 1.93
N VAL A 67 -11.28 0.07 0.59
CA VAL A 67 -10.02 0.30 -0.12
C VAL A 67 -9.52 1.73 0.10
N TRP A 68 -10.42 2.72 0.22
CA TRP A 68 -10.05 4.07 0.61
C TRP A 68 -9.35 4.08 1.97
N ASP A 69 -9.97 3.50 3.00
CA ASP A 69 -9.43 3.51 4.37
C ASP A 69 -8.08 2.79 4.46
N MET A 70 -7.98 1.62 3.81
CA MET A 70 -6.74 0.85 3.79
C MET A 70 -5.63 1.61 3.07
N ALA A 71 -5.86 2.06 1.83
CA ALA A 71 -4.84 2.75 1.05
C ALA A 71 -4.42 4.08 1.68
N LEU A 72 -5.36 4.84 2.25
CA LEU A 72 -5.12 6.14 2.86
C LEU A 72 -4.08 6.05 3.99
N SER A 73 -4.14 4.99 4.80
CA SER A 73 -3.23 4.77 5.93
C SER A 73 -1.74 4.66 5.53
N TYR A 74 -1.44 4.26 4.29
CA TYR A 74 -0.07 4.14 3.77
C TYR A 74 0.48 5.44 3.19
N VAL A 75 -0.41 6.31 2.70
CA VAL A 75 -0.06 7.44 1.84
C VAL A 75 -0.23 8.79 2.54
N GLU A 76 -1.03 8.86 3.59
CA GLU A 76 -1.15 10.07 4.40
C GLU A 76 0.18 10.46 5.08
N PRO A 77 0.36 11.76 5.36
CA PRO A 77 -0.48 12.91 4.97
C PRO A 77 -0.13 13.46 3.57
N ARG A 78 0.64 12.71 2.76
CA ARG A 78 1.30 13.22 1.55
C ARG A 78 0.42 13.20 0.32
N LEU A 79 -0.54 12.29 0.29
CA LEU A 79 -1.34 11.94 -0.88
C LEU A 79 -2.68 11.38 -0.40
N THR A 80 -3.68 11.42 -1.27
CA THR A 80 -4.91 10.65 -1.13
C THR A 80 -5.00 9.62 -2.26
N PRO A 81 -5.55 8.42 -2.02
CA PRO A 81 -5.70 7.41 -3.07
C PRO A 81 -6.52 7.92 -4.26
N HIS A 82 -6.14 7.54 -5.47
CA HIS A 82 -6.93 7.76 -6.68
C HIS A 82 -7.29 6.40 -7.31
N PRO A 83 -8.48 6.24 -7.92
CA PRO A 83 -8.92 4.95 -8.50
C PRO A 83 -7.94 4.31 -9.47
N ASP A 84 -7.24 5.14 -10.23
CA ASP A 84 -6.33 4.68 -11.28
C ASP A 84 -4.89 4.48 -10.79
N ASP A 85 -4.60 4.74 -9.52
CA ASP A 85 -3.27 4.48 -8.95
C ASP A 85 -3.04 2.98 -8.84
N ASP A 86 -1.86 2.53 -9.24
CA ASP A 86 -1.39 1.17 -8.94
C ASP A 86 -0.95 1.05 -7.48
N LEU A 87 -1.51 0.09 -6.75
CA LEU A 87 -1.30 -0.07 -5.31
C LEU A 87 0.18 -0.27 -4.96
N VAL A 88 0.92 -1.03 -5.77
CA VAL A 88 2.31 -1.39 -5.48
C VAL A 88 3.28 -0.37 -6.06
N THR A 89 3.08 0.04 -7.30
CA THR A 89 4.05 0.85 -8.03
C THR A 89 3.87 2.35 -7.85
N ASP A 90 2.63 2.83 -7.71
CA ASP A 90 2.32 4.25 -7.52
C ASP A 90 2.24 4.59 -6.03
N LEU A 91 1.45 3.81 -5.26
CA LEU A 91 1.26 4.06 -3.83
C LEU A 91 2.38 3.49 -2.97
N MET A 92 3.22 2.60 -3.50
CA MET A 92 4.33 1.95 -2.79
C MET A 92 3.85 1.11 -1.59
N ILE A 93 2.68 0.49 -1.71
CA ILE A 93 2.14 -0.46 -0.73
C ILE A 93 2.82 -1.81 -0.94
N ASP A 94 3.09 -2.53 0.15
CA ASP A 94 3.66 -3.87 0.06
C ASP A 94 2.71 -4.80 -0.71
N GLY A 95 3.29 -5.63 -1.58
CA GLY A 95 2.54 -6.63 -2.34
C GLY A 95 1.90 -7.68 -1.43
N ASP A 96 2.56 -8.01 -0.33
CA ASP A 96 2.05 -9.00 0.63
C ASP A 96 0.84 -8.45 1.40
N ASP A 97 0.83 -7.16 1.74
CA ASP A 97 -0.30 -6.52 2.41
C ASP A 97 -1.57 -6.60 1.55
N ILE A 98 -1.47 -6.30 0.26
CA ILE A 98 -2.61 -6.35 -0.67
C ILE A 98 -2.98 -7.79 -1.07
N ALA A 99 -2.04 -8.75 -0.99
CA ALA A 99 -2.29 -10.13 -1.39
C ALA A 99 -2.85 -10.99 -0.24
N LEU A 100 -2.51 -10.67 1.00
CA LEU A 100 -2.82 -11.49 2.18
C LEU A 100 -3.67 -10.73 3.19
N ASP A 101 -3.17 -9.60 3.71
CA ASP A 101 -3.79 -8.94 4.85
C ASP A 101 -5.12 -8.27 4.50
N TRP A 102 -5.16 -7.52 3.40
CA TRP A 102 -6.36 -6.79 2.98
C TRP A 102 -7.52 -7.74 2.62
N PRO A 103 -7.33 -8.85 1.88
CA PRO A 103 -8.39 -9.84 1.68
C PRO A 103 -8.93 -10.42 2.99
N HIS A 104 -8.06 -10.73 3.96
CA HIS A 104 -8.46 -11.23 5.27
C HIS A 104 -9.29 -10.19 6.05
N ASP A 105 -8.87 -8.92 6.04
CA ASP A 105 -9.59 -7.85 6.70
C ASP A 105 -10.96 -7.59 6.04
N TRP A 106 -11.02 -7.63 4.71
CA TRP A 106 -12.27 -7.53 3.96
C TRP A 106 -13.22 -8.69 4.28
N ALA A 107 -12.74 -9.93 4.20
CA ALA A 107 -13.49 -11.15 4.52
C ALA A 107 -14.12 -11.07 5.93
N ARG A 108 -13.34 -10.62 6.92
CA ARG A 108 -13.81 -10.39 8.29
C ARG A 108 -14.92 -9.34 8.38
N LEU A 109 -14.84 -8.27 7.58
CA LEU A 109 -15.83 -7.19 7.57
C LEU A 109 -17.10 -7.56 6.81
N SER A 110 -16.99 -8.31 5.72
CA SER A 110 -18.09 -8.70 4.85
C SER A 110 -18.79 -9.99 5.27
N GLY A 111 -18.17 -10.76 6.18
CA GLY A 111 -18.68 -12.06 6.63
C GLY A 111 -18.49 -13.18 5.60
N VAL A 112 -17.58 -12.99 4.65
CA VAL A 112 -17.18 -13.97 3.63
C VAL A 112 -15.93 -14.71 4.11
N ASP A 113 -15.76 -15.98 3.74
CA ASP A 113 -14.50 -16.69 3.98
C ASP A 113 -13.47 -16.29 2.90
N VAL A 114 -12.21 -16.05 3.30
CA VAL A 114 -11.16 -15.69 2.34
C VAL A 114 -10.97 -16.78 1.26
N SER A 115 -11.24 -18.04 1.60
CA SER A 115 -11.14 -19.18 0.69
C SER A 115 -12.23 -19.20 -0.38
N ASP A 116 -13.34 -18.48 -0.16
CA ASP A 116 -14.41 -18.28 -1.14
C ASP A 116 -14.14 -17.09 -2.07
N MET A 117 -13.09 -16.30 -1.81
CA MET A 117 -12.75 -15.17 -2.67
C MET A 117 -12.21 -15.67 -4.02
N PRO A 118 -12.62 -15.04 -5.15
CA PRO A 118 -12.10 -15.42 -6.45
C PRO A 118 -10.60 -15.17 -6.54
N ALA A 119 -9.89 -15.95 -7.34
CA ALA A 119 -8.47 -15.66 -7.62
C ALA A 119 -8.30 -14.30 -8.30
N TRP A 120 -7.21 -13.59 -8.00
CA TRP A 120 -6.87 -12.35 -8.70
C TRP A 120 -6.66 -12.61 -10.20
N PRO A 121 -7.25 -11.81 -11.11
CA PRO A 121 -7.04 -12.01 -12.54
C PRO A 121 -5.61 -11.62 -12.96
N GLU A 122 -4.80 -12.58 -13.42
CA GLU A 122 -3.36 -12.39 -13.74
C GLU A 122 -3.07 -11.23 -14.70
N GLN A 123 -4.01 -10.89 -15.58
CA GLN A 123 -3.84 -9.86 -16.61
C GLN A 123 -4.34 -8.48 -16.16
N GLN A 124 -4.95 -8.37 -14.97
CA GLN A 124 -5.48 -7.10 -14.48
C GLN A 124 -4.41 -6.35 -13.66
N PRO A 125 -4.15 -5.08 -14.00
CA PRO A 125 -3.32 -4.21 -13.17
C PRO A 125 -3.88 -4.08 -11.75
N ALA A 126 -3.02 -4.04 -10.75
CA ALA A 126 -3.36 -3.90 -9.33
C ALA A 126 -3.71 -2.45 -8.97
N THR A 127 -4.58 -1.84 -9.77
CA THR A 127 -5.10 -0.49 -9.48
C THR A 127 -6.08 -0.53 -8.33
N VAL A 128 -6.19 0.60 -7.61
CA VAL A 128 -7.19 0.80 -6.56
C VAL A 128 -8.60 0.41 -7.05
N ARG A 129 -8.95 0.81 -8.28
CA ARG A 129 -10.24 0.51 -8.92
C ARG A 129 -10.45 -0.99 -9.13
N ASN A 130 -9.49 -1.66 -9.78
CA ASN A 130 -9.60 -3.09 -10.06
C ASN A 130 -9.61 -3.90 -8.76
N TYR A 131 -8.85 -3.45 -7.76
CA TYR A 131 -8.78 -4.12 -6.47
C TYR A 131 -10.12 -4.05 -5.74
N ALA A 132 -10.73 -2.87 -5.68
CA ALA A 132 -12.09 -2.72 -5.14
C ALA A 132 -13.11 -3.57 -5.89
N ARG A 133 -13.05 -3.63 -7.23
CA ARG A 133 -13.94 -4.48 -8.04
C ARG A 133 -13.78 -5.95 -7.70
N TRP A 134 -12.54 -6.43 -7.55
CA TRP A 134 -12.26 -7.82 -7.19
C TRP A 134 -12.78 -8.18 -5.79
N LEU A 135 -12.60 -7.31 -4.79
CA LEU A 135 -13.21 -7.50 -3.47
C LEU A 135 -14.73 -7.55 -3.55
N ASP A 136 -15.33 -6.71 -4.39
CA ASP A 136 -16.78 -6.63 -4.55
C ASP A 136 -17.37 -7.90 -5.22
N LEU A 137 -16.57 -8.65 -5.97
CA LEU A 137 -16.99 -9.95 -6.51
C LEU A 137 -17.18 -11.01 -5.42
N SER A 138 -16.50 -10.89 -4.27
CA SER A 138 -16.62 -11.90 -3.20
C SER A 138 -17.93 -11.81 -2.43
N ILE A 139 -18.64 -10.68 -2.50
CA ILE A 139 -19.93 -10.45 -1.82
C ILE A 139 -21.13 -10.52 -2.77
N LYS A 140 -20.89 -10.56 -4.09
CA LYS A 140 -21.93 -10.70 -5.10
C LYS A 140 -22.22 -12.19 -5.31
N PRO A 141 -23.48 -12.64 -5.21
CA PRO A 141 -23.85 -14.04 -5.43
C PRO A 141 -23.69 -14.47 -6.89
#